data_AF-A0A6A5JYM2-F1
#
_entry.id   AF-A0A6A5JYM2-F1
#
_cell.length_a   1.000
_cell.length_b   1.000
_cell.length_c   1.000
_cell.angle_alpha   90.00
_cell.angle_beta   90.00
_cell.angle_gamma   90.00
#
_symmetry.space_group_name_H-M   'P 1'
#
loop_
_entity.id
_entity.type
_entity.pdbx_description
1 polymer ?
#
loop_
_entity_poly.entity_id
_entity_poly.type
_entity_poly.pdbx_seq_one_letter_code
_entity_poly.pdbx_strand_id
1 'polypeptide(L)'
;MSRDSILQSFRATGVWPMEADAVLKRFNNHPQQDATNSEIGEHGDGDSWVQLRKVFDAAVADKAKVEAKQLAQSLHSLQVNNKLLYTRLSDVEGQLNTKNKRQTSSTILATQDSNKLDGGAVFLSPRKLRECREREAAKHHEAEQLQLPKLRDRDLKVAATLYKKQQADAAKAARLRAKEERDQAKRQRAAELAERRALKKQQRDAATTQKSRDRGNISKRKASHKSDQNLAKRRRAVAATSQPDACPAVASPPPKISARGRKIKTLARYKWLK
;
A
#
# COMPACT_ATOMS: atom_id res chain seq x y z
N MET A 1 -39.98 -12.72 44.54
CA MET A 1 -40.41 -11.92 45.71
C MET A 1 -41.92 -11.87 45.66
N SER A 2 -42.62 -12.43 46.65
CA SER A 2 -44.08 -12.61 46.61
C SER A 2 -44.79 -11.48 47.35
N ARG A 3 -45.99 -11.09 46.87
CA ARG A 3 -46.79 -9.98 47.42
C ARG A 3 -46.93 -10.04 48.96
N ASP A 4 -47.13 -11.24 49.49
CA ASP A 4 -47.36 -11.47 50.92
C ASP A 4 -46.11 -11.19 51.77
N SER A 5 -44.92 -11.53 51.28
CA SER A 5 -43.66 -11.22 51.97
C SER A 5 -43.41 -9.71 52.09
N ILE A 6 -43.87 -8.92 51.13
CA ILE A 6 -43.74 -7.45 51.10
C ILE A 6 -44.77 -6.81 52.04
N LEU A 7 -45.99 -7.33 52.10
CA LEU A 7 -46.99 -6.87 53.06
C LEU A 7 -46.57 -7.18 54.51
N GLN A 8 -45.95 -8.33 54.73
CA GLN A 8 -45.47 -8.73 56.04
C GLN A 8 -44.28 -7.89 56.52
N SER A 9 -43.42 -7.42 55.61
CA SER A 9 -42.32 -6.52 55.96
C SER A 9 -42.81 -5.12 56.34
N PHE A 10 -43.82 -4.57 55.65
CA PHE A 10 -44.49 -3.32 56.06
C PHE A 10 -45.09 -3.43 57.45
N ARG A 11 -45.76 -4.55 57.75
CA ARG A 11 -46.32 -4.81 59.09
C ARG A 11 -45.25 -4.94 60.17
N ALA A 12 -44.12 -5.58 59.87
CA ALA A 12 -43.02 -5.76 60.81
C ALA A 12 -42.24 -4.46 61.09
N THR A 13 -42.14 -3.59 60.08
CA THR A 13 -41.38 -2.32 60.17
C THR A 13 -42.25 -1.13 60.58
N GLY A 14 -43.57 -1.28 60.61
CA GLY A 14 -44.51 -0.21 60.92
C GLY A 14 -44.60 0.88 59.84
N VAL A 15 -43.94 0.69 58.69
CA VAL A 15 -43.97 1.62 57.57
C VAL A 15 -45.19 1.30 56.72
N TRP A 16 -46.18 2.18 56.74
CA TRP A 16 -47.37 2.05 55.89
C TRP A 16 -47.33 3.11 54.77
N PRO A 17 -46.96 2.73 53.54
CA PRO A 17 -46.99 3.64 52.41
C PRO A 17 -48.44 4.03 52.13
N MET A 18 -48.69 5.31 51.88
CA MET A 18 -50.02 5.82 51.52
C MET A 18 -50.61 5.10 50.28
N GLU A 19 -49.74 4.56 49.40
CA GLU A 19 -50.12 3.79 48.21
C GLU A 19 -49.40 2.43 48.15
N ALA A 20 -49.75 1.51 49.05
CA ALA A 20 -49.14 0.18 49.11
C ALA A 20 -49.27 -0.60 47.78
N ASP A 21 -50.40 -0.48 47.07
CA ASP A 21 -50.64 -1.19 45.81
C ASP A 21 -49.74 -0.72 44.66
N ALA A 22 -49.35 0.56 44.63
CA ALA A 22 -48.42 1.08 43.63
C ALA A 22 -47.02 0.46 43.80
N VAL A 23 -46.62 0.21 45.04
CA VAL A 23 -45.35 -0.46 45.36
C VAL A 23 -45.44 -1.95 44.97
N LEU A 24 -46.53 -2.63 45.30
CA LEU A 24 -46.70 -4.05 44.98
C LEU A 24 -46.72 -4.32 43.46
N LYS A 25 -47.30 -3.41 42.65
CA LYS A 25 -47.27 -3.51 41.18
C LYS A 25 -45.86 -3.49 40.60
N ARG A 26 -44.92 -2.79 41.22
CA ARG A 26 -43.52 -2.73 40.76
C ARG A 26 -42.77 -4.05 40.95
N PHE A 27 -43.16 -4.83 41.96
CA PHE A 27 -42.53 -6.11 42.30
C PHE A 27 -43.26 -7.34 41.71
N ASN A 28 -44.47 -7.17 41.17
CA ASN A 28 -45.22 -8.22 40.48
C ASN A 28 -44.74 -8.51 39.05
N ASN A 29 -43.66 -7.90 38.59
CA ASN A 29 -43.02 -8.27 37.33
C ASN A 29 -42.25 -9.57 37.53
N HIS A 30 -42.95 -10.71 37.47
CA HIS A 30 -42.26 -11.97 37.21
C HIS A 30 -41.87 -12.00 35.73
N PRO A 31 -40.63 -12.38 35.37
CA PRO A 31 -40.34 -12.76 34.01
C PRO A 31 -41.26 -13.92 33.66
N GLN A 32 -42.02 -13.75 32.58
CA GLN A 32 -42.84 -14.78 31.98
C GLN A 32 -41.98 -16.05 31.82
N GLN A 33 -42.26 -17.08 32.61
CA GLN A 33 -41.76 -18.41 32.33
C GLN A 33 -42.50 -18.89 31.09
N ASP A 34 -41.85 -18.79 29.94
CA ASP A 34 -42.31 -19.38 28.70
C ASP A 34 -42.18 -20.90 28.79
N ALA A 35 -43.22 -21.54 29.33
CA ALA A 35 -43.42 -22.96 29.16
C ALA A 35 -44.26 -23.19 27.89
N THR A 36 -43.61 -23.83 26.93
CA THR A 36 -44.19 -24.67 25.87
C THR A 36 -45.10 -23.96 24.87
N ASN A 37 -44.51 -23.51 23.75
CA ASN A 37 -44.82 -23.96 22.40
C ASN A 37 -43.70 -23.49 21.45
N SER A 38 -42.74 -24.38 21.15
CA SER A 38 -41.67 -24.13 20.19
C SER A 38 -42.20 -24.19 18.76
N GLU A 39 -42.97 -23.20 18.36
CA GLU A 39 -43.15 -22.84 16.95
C GLU A 39 -42.42 -21.52 16.72
N ILE A 40 -41.21 -21.62 16.16
CA ILE A 40 -40.55 -20.58 15.38
C ILE A 40 -40.57 -19.20 16.09
N GLY A 41 -40.09 -19.20 17.33
CA GLY A 41 -39.98 -17.99 18.16
C GLY A 41 -38.73 -17.17 17.80
N GLU A 42 -38.99 -15.89 17.53
CA GLU A 42 -38.08 -14.75 17.57
C GLU A 42 -36.99 -14.67 16.48
N HIS A 43 -37.31 -13.79 15.53
CA HIS A 43 -36.42 -13.18 14.56
C HIS A 43 -35.36 -12.32 15.27
N GLY A 44 -34.39 -12.96 15.93
CA GLY A 44 -33.18 -12.28 16.38
C GLY A 44 -32.24 -12.08 15.20
N ASP A 45 -32.02 -10.84 14.75
CA ASP A 45 -31.04 -10.30 13.79
C ASP A 45 -30.78 -11.04 12.44
N GLY A 46 -31.24 -12.29 12.24
CA GLY A 46 -30.99 -13.12 11.04
C GLY A 46 -29.53 -13.56 10.85
N ASP A 47 -28.58 -12.82 11.42
CA ASP A 47 -27.13 -12.91 11.17
C ASP A 47 -26.37 -13.75 12.20
N SER A 48 -27.06 -14.33 13.19
CA SER A 48 -26.39 -15.18 14.18
C SER A 48 -25.95 -16.51 13.55
N TRP A 49 -24.69 -16.90 13.76
CA TRP A 49 -24.13 -18.16 13.23
C TRP A 49 -25.00 -19.37 13.56
N VAL A 50 -25.62 -19.40 14.74
CA VAL A 50 -26.46 -20.52 15.18
C VAL A 50 -27.72 -20.64 14.34
N GLN A 51 -28.35 -19.51 13.96
CA GLN A 51 -29.51 -19.52 13.07
C GLN A 51 -29.11 -19.86 11.64
N LEU A 52 -28.05 -19.25 11.11
CA LEU A 52 -27.53 -19.58 9.77
C LEU A 52 -27.12 -21.05 9.66
N ARG A 53 -26.55 -21.60 10.74
CA ARG A 53 -26.19 -23.01 10.82
C ARG A 53 -27.42 -23.92 10.87
N LYS A 54 -28.47 -23.55 11.61
CA LYS A 54 -29.75 -24.31 11.59
C LYS A 54 -30.36 -24.34 10.19
N VAL A 55 -30.36 -23.21 9.48
CA VAL A 55 -30.85 -23.11 8.09
C VAL A 55 -29.97 -23.94 7.15
N PHE A 56 -28.65 -23.85 7.29
CA PHE A 56 -27.70 -24.65 6.51
C PHE A 56 -27.87 -26.15 6.77
N ASP A 57 -28.03 -26.55 8.03
CA ASP A 57 -28.22 -27.94 8.44
C ASP A 57 -29.56 -28.53 7.96
N ALA A 58 -30.59 -27.69 7.77
CA ALA A 58 -31.87 -28.09 7.19
C ALA A 58 -31.81 -28.18 5.65
N ALA A 59 -31.05 -27.31 5.00
CA ALA A 59 -30.95 -27.25 3.54
C ALA A 59 -29.95 -28.27 2.95
N VAL A 60 -28.90 -28.64 3.69
CA VAL A 60 -27.83 -29.52 3.20
C VAL A 60 -27.92 -30.90 3.85
N ALA A 61 -28.43 -31.87 3.08
CA ALA A 61 -28.53 -33.26 3.52
C ALA A 61 -27.16 -33.91 3.80
N ASP A 62 -26.17 -33.70 2.90
CA ASP A 62 -24.85 -34.33 2.98
C ASP A 62 -23.75 -33.38 3.49
N LYS A 63 -23.68 -33.22 4.80
CA LYS A 63 -22.77 -32.30 5.50
C LYS A 63 -21.29 -32.67 5.38
N ALA A 64 -21.01 -33.93 5.06
CA ALA A 64 -19.65 -34.44 4.94
C ALA A 64 -18.98 -34.09 3.61
N LYS A 65 -19.77 -33.70 2.58
CA LYS A 65 -19.24 -33.30 1.27
C LYS A 65 -18.33 -32.09 1.41
N VAL A 66 -17.24 -32.07 0.64
CA VAL A 66 -16.22 -31.01 0.70
C VAL A 66 -16.84 -29.65 0.39
N GLU A 67 -17.75 -29.59 -0.59
CA GLU A 67 -18.47 -28.38 -0.98
C GLU A 67 -19.34 -27.82 0.15
N ALA A 68 -20.03 -28.69 0.89
CA ALA A 68 -20.83 -28.30 2.05
C ALA A 68 -19.96 -27.67 3.15
N LYS A 69 -18.78 -28.25 3.42
CA LYS A 69 -17.82 -27.69 4.39
C LYS A 69 -17.26 -26.36 3.94
N GLN A 70 -16.94 -26.20 2.65
CA GLN A 70 -16.49 -24.94 2.07
C GLN A 70 -17.57 -23.86 2.18
N LEU A 71 -18.84 -24.21 1.92
CA LEU A 71 -19.97 -23.29 2.07
C LEU A 71 -20.18 -22.88 3.53
N ALA A 72 -20.09 -23.81 4.48
CA ALA A 72 -20.20 -23.48 5.90
C ALA A 72 -19.07 -22.54 6.37
N GLN A 73 -17.84 -22.78 5.88
CA GLN A 73 -16.69 -21.91 6.17
C GLN A 73 -16.83 -20.52 5.56
N SER A 74 -17.35 -20.41 4.33
CA SER A 74 -17.58 -19.12 3.68
C SER A 74 -18.71 -18.34 4.36
N LEU A 75 -19.79 -19.00 4.77
CA LEU A 75 -20.84 -18.37 5.56
C LEU A 75 -20.32 -17.85 6.90
N HIS A 76 -19.50 -18.64 7.60
CA HIS A 76 -18.91 -18.19 8.85
C HIS A 76 -17.94 -17.02 8.65
N SER A 77 -17.09 -17.04 7.61
CA SER A 77 -16.16 -15.95 7.34
C SER A 77 -16.89 -14.65 6.97
N LEU A 78 -17.96 -14.73 6.18
CA LEU A 78 -18.81 -13.58 5.85
C LEU A 78 -19.48 -13.01 7.10
N GLN A 79 -20.01 -13.86 7.97
CA GLN A 79 -20.64 -13.44 9.22
C GLN A 79 -19.65 -12.73 10.15
N VAL A 80 -18.43 -13.27 10.30
CA VAL A 80 -17.35 -12.61 11.07
C VAL A 80 -16.99 -11.26 10.45
N ASN A 81 -16.87 -11.18 9.12
CA ASN A 81 -16.56 -9.94 8.42
C ASN A 81 -17.66 -8.89 8.60
N ASN A 82 -18.93 -9.26 8.47
CA ASN A 82 -20.04 -8.34 8.70
C ASN A 82 -20.03 -7.81 10.13
N LYS A 83 -19.80 -8.66 11.13
CA LYS A 83 -19.69 -8.22 12.52
C LYS A 83 -18.54 -7.24 12.73
N LEU A 84 -17.37 -7.53 12.14
CA LEU A 84 -16.22 -6.62 12.18
C LEU A 84 -16.54 -5.28 11.51
N LEU A 85 -17.25 -5.29 10.38
CA LEU A 85 -17.70 -4.08 9.70
C LEU A 85 -18.66 -3.26 10.57
N TYR A 86 -19.66 -3.89 11.20
CA TYR A 86 -20.58 -3.18 12.11
C TYR A 86 -19.85 -2.58 13.31
N THR A 87 -18.93 -3.32 13.93
CA THR A 87 -18.12 -2.76 15.03
C THR A 87 -17.28 -1.58 14.54
N ARG A 88 -16.71 -1.67 13.34
CA ARG A 88 -15.90 -0.59 12.78
C ARG A 88 -16.73 0.64 12.44
N LEU A 89 -17.94 0.46 11.91
CA LEU A 89 -18.87 1.55 11.65
C LEU A 89 -19.27 2.25 12.95
N SER A 90 -19.65 1.48 13.97
CA SER A 90 -19.99 2.01 15.30
C SER A 90 -18.82 2.75 15.95
N ASP A 91 -17.60 2.22 15.85
CA ASP A 91 -16.38 2.88 16.32
C ASP A 91 -16.12 4.20 15.60
N VAL A 92 -16.28 4.22 14.27
CA VAL A 92 -16.09 5.42 13.45
C VAL A 92 -17.14 6.47 13.80
N GLU A 93 -18.41 6.08 13.94
CA GLU A 93 -19.48 6.97 14.39
C GLU A 93 -19.21 7.51 15.80
N GLY A 94 -18.75 6.66 16.72
CA GLY A 94 -18.30 7.05 18.05
C GLY A 94 -17.16 8.07 17.99
N GLN A 95 -16.15 7.84 17.16
CA GLN A 95 -15.04 8.77 16.95
C GLN A 95 -15.52 10.10 16.36
N LEU A 96 -16.38 10.10 15.35
CA LEU A 96 -16.96 11.32 14.80
C LEU A 96 -17.74 12.09 15.87
N ASN A 97 -18.57 11.40 16.64
CA ASN A 97 -19.34 12.00 17.73
C ASN A 97 -18.44 12.58 18.84
N THR A 98 -17.36 11.90 19.24
CA THR A 98 -16.40 12.46 20.22
C THR A 98 -15.62 13.65 19.65
N LYS A 99 -15.27 13.62 18.37
CA LYS A 99 -14.61 14.73 17.67
C LYS A 99 -15.53 15.94 17.55
N ASN A 100 -16.82 15.72 17.33
CA ASN A 100 -17.84 16.77 17.34
C ASN A 100 -18.09 17.32 18.76
N LYS A 101 -17.85 16.52 19.81
CA LYS A 101 -18.08 16.89 21.22
C LYS A 101 -16.93 17.69 21.88
N ARG A 102 -15.77 17.89 21.24
CA ARG A 102 -14.68 18.76 21.77
C ARG A 102 -14.11 19.63 20.64
N GLN A 103 -14.24 20.96 20.69
CA GLN A 103 -13.71 21.86 21.73
C GLN A 103 -14.80 22.70 22.39
N THR A 104 -15.23 22.33 23.60
CA THR A 104 -15.85 23.28 24.52
C THR A 104 -14.77 24.05 25.27
N SER A 105 -13.80 24.64 24.55
CA SER A 105 -13.27 25.89 25.08
C SER A 105 -14.49 26.80 25.14
N SER A 106 -14.77 27.45 26.26
CA SER A 106 -15.70 28.57 26.27
C SER A 106 -15.19 29.57 25.24
N THR A 107 -15.68 29.48 24.00
CA THR A 107 -15.30 30.39 22.93
C THR A 107 -15.82 31.74 23.37
N ILE A 108 -14.91 32.56 23.85
CA ILE A 108 -15.21 33.94 24.21
C ILE A 108 -15.58 34.60 22.89
N LEU A 109 -16.86 34.90 22.70
CA LEU A 109 -17.33 35.63 21.53
C LEU A 109 -16.54 36.94 21.47
N ALA A 110 -15.67 37.04 20.47
CA ALA A 110 -14.74 38.16 20.37
C ALA A 110 -15.53 39.42 20.05
N THR A 111 -15.68 40.29 21.04
CA THR A 111 -16.28 41.61 20.89
C THR A 111 -15.24 42.57 20.34
N GLN A 112 -15.65 43.56 19.53
CA GLN A 112 -14.71 44.58 19.00
C GLN A 112 -13.97 45.33 20.12
N ASP A 113 -14.60 45.48 21.28
CA ASP A 113 -14.04 46.17 22.44
C ASP A 113 -13.13 45.27 23.31
N SER A 114 -12.98 43.97 23.01
CA SER A 114 -12.13 43.04 23.79
C SER A 114 -10.64 43.40 23.81
N ASN A 115 -10.19 44.29 22.91
CA ASN A 115 -8.83 44.82 22.90
C ASN A 115 -8.63 46.00 23.88
N LYS A 116 -9.70 46.56 24.46
CA LYS A 116 -9.57 47.46 25.61
C LYS A 116 -9.25 46.60 26.82
N LEU A 117 -8.26 47.02 27.60
CA LEU A 117 -7.69 46.35 28.78
C LEU A 117 -8.66 46.28 29.97
N ASP A 118 -9.95 46.09 29.72
CA ASP A 118 -10.97 45.97 30.75
C ASP A 118 -11.23 44.48 30.96
N GLY A 119 -10.44 43.86 31.86
CA GLY A 119 -10.50 42.43 32.21
C GLY A 119 -11.74 42.01 32.98
N GLY A 120 -12.91 42.58 32.67
CA GLY A 120 -14.19 42.34 33.33
C GLY A 120 -15.20 41.61 32.44
N ALA A 121 -16.19 40.96 33.07
CA ALA A 121 -17.32 40.38 32.36
C ALA A 121 -18.15 41.50 31.70
N VAL A 122 -18.18 41.53 30.36
CA VAL A 122 -18.98 42.50 29.59
C VAL A 122 -20.38 41.95 29.38
N PHE A 123 -21.40 42.60 29.94
CA PHE A 123 -22.79 42.28 29.64
C PHE A 123 -23.14 42.73 28.21
N LEU A 124 -23.41 41.77 27.33
CA LEU A 124 -23.78 42.04 25.94
C LEU A 124 -25.29 42.17 25.79
N SER A 125 -25.74 43.21 25.09
CA SER A 125 -27.14 43.30 24.66
C SER A 125 -27.46 42.21 23.64
N PRO A 126 -28.72 41.72 23.55
CA PRO A 126 -29.11 40.65 22.63
C PRO A 126 -28.74 40.92 21.16
N ARG A 127 -28.83 42.18 20.73
CA ARG A 127 -28.43 42.61 19.38
C ARG A 127 -26.93 42.43 19.14
N LYS A 128 -26.08 42.84 20.08
CA LYS A 128 -24.62 42.66 19.99
C LYS A 128 -24.20 41.20 19.97
N LEU A 129 -24.94 40.35 20.68
CA LEU A 129 -24.69 38.91 20.70
C LEU A 129 -25.01 38.24 19.35
N ARG A 130 -26.07 38.68 18.64
CA ARG A 130 -26.36 38.24 17.27
C ARG A 130 -25.25 38.64 16.30
N GLU A 131 -24.82 39.90 16.33
CA GLU A 131 -23.73 40.38 15.46
C GLU A 131 -22.41 39.63 15.68
N CYS A 132 -22.08 39.28 16.94
CA CYS A 132 -20.87 38.50 17.21
C CYS A 132 -20.97 37.07 16.65
N ARG A 133 -22.14 36.43 16.78
CA ARG A 133 -22.40 35.11 16.17
C ARG A 133 -22.34 35.14 14.65
N GLU A 134 -22.90 36.16 14.01
CA GLU A 134 -22.85 36.34 12.55
C GLU A 134 -21.41 36.49 12.06
N ARG A 135 -20.57 37.24 12.79
CA ARG A 135 -19.14 37.36 12.48
C ARG A 135 -18.38 36.05 12.64
N GLU A 136 -18.67 35.28 13.69
CA GLU A 136 -18.07 33.95 13.86
C GLU A 136 -18.49 33.01 12.75
N ALA A 137 -19.78 33.00 12.38
CA ALA A 137 -20.29 32.22 11.26
C ALA A 137 -19.60 32.62 9.94
N ALA A 138 -19.40 33.92 9.70
CA ALA A 138 -18.65 34.41 8.54
C ALA A 138 -17.19 33.92 8.55
N LYS A 139 -16.49 33.99 9.69
CA LYS A 139 -15.12 33.46 9.83
C LYS A 139 -15.05 31.96 9.58
N HIS A 140 -16.01 31.19 10.10
CA HIS A 140 -16.10 29.76 9.85
C HIS A 140 -16.33 29.48 8.36
N HIS A 141 -17.23 30.21 7.73
CA HIS A 141 -17.52 30.07 6.30
C HIS A 141 -16.31 30.44 5.43
N GLU A 142 -15.61 31.52 5.74
CA GLU A 142 -14.35 31.90 5.08
C GLU A 142 -13.27 30.82 5.28
N ALA A 143 -13.15 30.27 6.49
CA ALA A 143 -12.21 29.18 6.77
C ALA A 143 -12.52 27.92 5.96
N GLU A 144 -13.80 27.56 5.82
CA GLU A 144 -14.26 26.45 4.96
C GLU A 144 -13.96 26.71 3.48
N GLN A 145 -14.24 27.93 2.99
CA GLN A 145 -13.90 28.32 1.62
C GLN A 145 -12.39 28.23 1.36
N LEU A 146 -11.54 28.54 2.35
CA LEU A 146 -10.08 28.39 2.26
C LEU A 146 -9.60 26.92 2.34
N GLN A 147 -10.42 25.99 2.81
CA GLN A 147 -10.09 24.55 2.78
C GLN A 147 -10.35 23.91 1.42
N LEU A 148 -11.37 24.34 0.69
CA LEU A 148 -11.67 23.86 -0.67
C LEU A 148 -10.47 23.91 -1.64
N PRO A 149 -9.70 25.02 -1.76
CA PRO A 149 -8.52 25.05 -2.64
C PRO A 149 -7.43 24.08 -2.15
N LYS A 150 -7.25 23.90 -0.83
CA LYS A 150 -6.27 22.95 -0.29
C LYS A 150 -6.61 21.51 -0.67
N LEU A 151 -7.89 21.16 -0.76
CA LEU A 151 -8.32 19.85 -1.25
C LEU A 151 -8.04 19.70 -2.75
N ARG A 152 -8.41 20.70 -3.56
CA ARG A 152 -8.10 20.72 -5.00
C ARG A 152 -6.60 20.59 -5.25
N ASP A 153 -5.76 21.28 -4.48
CA ASP A 153 -4.31 21.19 -4.58
C ASP A 153 -3.77 19.80 -4.24
N ARG A 154 -4.40 19.09 -3.29
CA ARG A 154 -4.05 17.69 -2.96
C ARG A 154 -4.40 16.77 -4.12
N ASP A 155 -5.58 16.94 -4.70
CA ASP A 155 -6.03 16.11 -5.82
C ASP A 155 -5.15 16.34 -7.06
N LEU A 156 -4.80 17.60 -7.36
CA LEU A 156 -3.85 17.95 -8.42
C LEU A 156 -2.48 17.32 -8.18
N LYS A 157 -1.99 17.30 -6.93
CA LYS A 157 -0.72 16.62 -6.59
C LYS A 157 -0.81 15.12 -6.81
N VAL A 158 -1.90 14.47 -6.40
CA VAL A 158 -2.11 13.04 -6.65
C VAL A 158 -2.12 12.76 -8.15
N ALA A 159 -2.90 13.50 -8.93
CA ALA A 159 -2.95 13.37 -10.38
C ALA A 159 -1.56 13.57 -11.03
N ALA A 160 -0.80 14.58 -10.61
CA ALA A 160 0.56 14.81 -11.11
C ALA A 160 1.52 13.65 -10.78
N THR A 161 1.40 13.05 -9.59
CA THR A 161 2.22 11.88 -9.24
C THR A 161 1.85 10.65 -10.06
N LEU A 162 0.56 10.44 -10.34
CA LEU A 162 0.09 9.35 -11.19
C LEU A 162 0.59 9.52 -12.63
N TYR A 163 0.49 10.72 -13.18
CA TYR A 163 1.01 11.02 -14.52
C TYR A 163 2.52 10.78 -14.63
N LYS A 164 3.30 11.20 -13.62
CA LYS A 164 4.75 10.91 -13.57
C LYS A 164 5.05 9.41 -13.49
N LYS A 165 4.25 8.63 -12.77
CA LYS A 165 4.40 7.16 -12.72
C LYS A 165 4.13 6.55 -14.10
N GLN A 166 3.05 6.96 -14.76
CA GLN A 166 2.73 6.51 -16.13
C GLN A 166 3.86 6.82 -17.11
N GLN A 167 4.43 8.02 -17.06
CA GLN A 167 5.58 8.38 -17.90
C GLN A 167 6.81 7.52 -17.61
N ALA A 168 7.10 7.26 -16.32
CA ALA A 168 8.23 6.42 -15.94
C ALA A 168 8.06 4.97 -16.42
N ASP A 169 6.85 4.43 -16.34
CA ASP A 169 6.55 3.07 -16.79
C ASP A 169 6.58 2.96 -18.32
N ALA A 170 6.08 3.96 -19.05
CA ALA A 170 6.24 4.04 -20.50
C ALA A 170 7.73 4.11 -20.91
N ALA A 171 8.54 4.90 -20.19
CA ALA A 171 9.98 4.99 -20.45
C ALA A 171 10.70 3.65 -20.17
N LYS A 172 10.30 2.91 -19.13
CA LYS A 172 10.82 1.56 -18.86
C LYS A 172 10.41 0.59 -19.97
N ALA A 173 9.15 0.61 -20.41
CA ALA A 173 8.67 -0.23 -21.50
C ALA A 173 9.44 0.03 -22.80
N ALA A 174 9.67 1.30 -23.15
CA ALA A 174 10.46 1.67 -24.32
C ALA A 174 11.92 1.15 -24.23
N ARG A 175 12.54 1.21 -23.04
CA ARG A 175 13.88 0.66 -22.82
C ARG A 175 13.93 -0.87 -22.99
N LEU A 176 12.90 -1.57 -22.54
CA LEU A 176 12.80 -3.02 -22.70
C LEU A 176 12.67 -3.39 -24.17
N ARG A 177 11.77 -2.74 -24.92
CA ARG A 177 11.62 -2.93 -26.37
C ARG A 177 12.92 -2.68 -27.12
N ALA A 178 13.59 -1.56 -26.83
CA ALA A 178 14.90 -1.25 -27.44
C ALA A 178 16.02 -2.23 -27.03
N LYS A 179 15.89 -2.94 -25.91
CA LYS A 179 16.83 -4.01 -25.53
C LYS A 179 16.53 -5.29 -26.33
N GLU A 180 15.27 -5.68 -26.43
CA GLU A 180 14.82 -6.83 -27.23
C GLU A 180 15.23 -6.69 -28.69
N GLU A 181 15.01 -5.53 -29.31
CA GLU A 181 15.43 -5.25 -30.69
C GLU A 181 16.95 -5.35 -30.87
N ARG A 182 17.73 -4.80 -29.92
CA ARG A 182 19.20 -4.91 -29.96
C ARG A 182 19.67 -6.35 -29.81
N ASP A 183 19.03 -7.13 -28.94
CA ASP A 183 19.39 -8.53 -28.73
C ASP A 183 18.99 -9.38 -29.94
N GLN A 184 17.85 -9.10 -30.58
CA GLN A 184 17.44 -9.73 -31.85
C GLN A 184 18.42 -9.39 -32.99
N ALA A 185 18.78 -8.11 -33.16
CA ALA A 185 19.75 -7.70 -34.17
C ALA A 185 21.12 -8.36 -33.96
N LYS A 186 21.57 -8.50 -32.70
CA LYS A 186 22.80 -9.24 -32.37
C LYS A 186 22.69 -10.73 -32.71
N ARG A 187 21.55 -11.37 -32.41
CA ARG A 187 21.30 -12.77 -32.76
C ARG A 187 21.30 -12.99 -34.26
N GLN A 188 20.64 -12.12 -35.03
CA GLN A 188 20.63 -12.17 -36.50
C GLN A 188 22.04 -12.03 -37.07
N ARG A 189 22.81 -11.01 -36.63
CA ARG A 189 24.21 -10.84 -37.06
C ARG A 189 25.09 -12.04 -36.70
N ALA A 190 24.88 -12.63 -35.52
CA ALA A 190 25.63 -13.82 -35.11
C ALA A 190 25.27 -15.05 -35.96
N ALA A 191 23.99 -15.22 -36.31
CA ALA A 191 23.51 -16.28 -37.19
C ALA A 191 24.09 -16.13 -38.61
N GLU A 192 24.03 -14.94 -39.20
CA GLU A 192 24.60 -14.66 -40.53
C GLU A 192 26.12 -14.92 -40.55
N LEU A 193 26.85 -14.49 -39.52
CA LEU A 193 28.27 -14.77 -39.39
C LEU A 193 28.56 -16.27 -39.22
N ALA A 194 27.69 -17.02 -38.51
CA ALA A 194 27.80 -18.47 -38.35
C ALA A 194 27.57 -19.20 -39.67
N GLU A 195 26.55 -18.82 -40.44
CA GLU A 195 26.27 -19.36 -41.78
C GLU A 195 27.44 -19.09 -42.73
N ARG A 196 27.95 -17.85 -42.76
CA ARG A 196 29.13 -17.51 -43.58
C ARG A 196 30.36 -18.34 -43.19
N ARG A 197 30.56 -18.62 -41.90
CA ARG A 197 31.64 -19.49 -41.43
C ARG A 197 31.40 -20.95 -41.82
N ALA A 198 30.17 -21.45 -41.74
CA ALA A 198 29.80 -22.80 -42.14
C ALA A 198 30.02 -23.01 -43.64
N LEU A 199 29.58 -22.09 -44.49
CA LEU A 199 29.82 -22.13 -45.94
C LEU A 199 31.32 -22.14 -46.27
N LYS A 200 32.10 -21.26 -45.64
CA LYS A 200 33.57 -21.27 -45.81
C LYS A 200 34.21 -22.58 -45.35
N LYS A 201 33.68 -23.20 -44.29
CA LYS A 201 34.16 -24.51 -43.82
C LYS A 201 33.85 -25.60 -44.83
N GLN A 202 32.61 -25.67 -45.33
CA GLN A 202 32.21 -26.61 -46.38
C GLN A 202 33.08 -26.47 -47.64
N GLN A 203 33.35 -25.24 -48.10
CA GLN A 203 34.26 -25.00 -49.23
C GLN A 203 35.69 -25.49 -48.96
N ARG A 204 36.21 -25.30 -47.74
CA ARG A 204 37.53 -25.80 -47.34
C ARG A 204 37.57 -27.32 -47.28
N ASP A 205 36.51 -27.95 -46.76
CA ASP A 205 36.40 -29.41 -46.65
C ASP A 205 36.28 -30.04 -48.05
N ALA A 206 35.50 -29.43 -48.95
CA ALA A 206 35.42 -29.81 -50.38
C ALA A 206 36.78 -29.65 -51.10
N ALA A 207 37.47 -28.53 -50.90
CA ALA A 207 38.80 -28.33 -51.48
C ALA A 207 39.84 -29.31 -50.91
N THR A 208 39.74 -29.67 -49.62
CA THR A 208 40.65 -30.63 -48.97
C THR A 208 40.39 -32.05 -49.46
N THR A 209 39.13 -32.46 -49.60
CA THR A 209 38.76 -33.76 -50.16
C THR A 209 39.18 -33.89 -51.63
N GLN A 210 39.00 -32.85 -52.45
CA GLN A 210 39.52 -32.81 -53.83
C GLN A 210 41.04 -32.98 -53.86
N LYS A 211 41.80 -32.17 -53.09
CA LYS A 211 43.26 -32.30 -52.98
C LYS A 211 43.73 -33.68 -52.51
N SER A 212 42.96 -34.34 -51.63
CA SER A 212 43.28 -35.70 -51.17
C SER A 212 43.03 -36.75 -52.25
N ARG A 213 41.97 -36.61 -53.04
CA ARG A 213 41.71 -37.45 -54.22
C ARG A 213 42.80 -37.29 -55.27
N ASP A 214 43.20 -36.04 -55.55
CA ASP A 214 44.26 -35.74 -56.53
C ASP A 214 45.63 -36.29 -56.09
N ARG A 215 45.92 -36.29 -54.79
CA ARG A 215 47.16 -36.88 -54.23
C ARG A 215 47.17 -38.41 -54.21
N GLY A 216 46.01 -39.06 -54.18
CA GLY A 216 45.90 -40.53 -54.23
C GLY A 216 46.42 -41.14 -55.53
N ASN A 217 46.54 -40.34 -56.60
CA ASN A 217 47.04 -40.77 -57.90
C ASN A 217 48.52 -40.42 -58.17
N ILE A 218 49.24 -39.87 -57.19
CA ILE A 218 50.67 -39.55 -57.36
C ILE A 218 51.50 -40.60 -56.62
N SER A 219 52.21 -41.40 -57.41
CA SER A 219 53.10 -42.49 -57.00
C SER A 219 54.00 -42.18 -55.79
N LYS A 220 54.23 -43.21 -54.98
CA LYS A 220 55.06 -43.28 -53.76
C LYS A 220 56.31 -42.39 -53.85
N ARG A 221 56.39 -41.33 -53.02
CA ARG A 221 57.64 -40.60 -52.76
C ARG A 221 58.12 -40.78 -51.33
N LYS A 222 59.46 -40.83 -51.21
CA LYS A 222 60.29 -41.13 -50.03
C LYS A 222 60.03 -40.19 -48.84
N ALA A 223 60.34 -40.73 -47.66
CA ALA A 223 60.19 -40.15 -46.33
C ALA A 223 60.71 -38.70 -46.19
N SER A 224 59.98 -37.93 -45.39
CA SER A 224 60.10 -36.48 -45.22
C SER A 224 61.41 -36.01 -44.59
N HIS A 225 61.94 -34.92 -45.12
CA HIS A 225 62.88 -34.03 -44.44
C HIS A 225 62.20 -33.42 -43.20
N LYS A 226 62.87 -33.46 -42.04
CA LYS A 226 62.38 -32.82 -40.80
C LYS A 226 62.50 -31.31 -40.96
N SER A 227 61.39 -30.58 -40.80
CA SER A 227 61.45 -29.12 -40.64
C SER A 227 61.78 -28.80 -39.19
N ASP A 228 62.90 -28.14 -38.97
CA ASP A 228 63.31 -27.65 -37.65
C ASP A 228 62.24 -26.73 -37.05
N GLN A 229 61.89 -26.99 -35.78
CA GLN A 229 61.04 -26.10 -35.02
C GLN A 229 61.81 -24.81 -34.71
N ASN A 230 61.68 -23.82 -35.59
CA ASN A 230 62.09 -22.46 -35.30
C ASN A 230 61.21 -21.88 -34.17
N LEU A 231 61.67 -22.01 -32.93
CA LEU A 231 61.26 -21.18 -31.78
C LEU A 231 61.78 -19.75 -31.98
N ALA A 232 61.26 -19.06 -32.99
CA ALA A 232 61.63 -17.68 -33.26
C ALA A 232 60.47 -16.94 -33.91
N LYS A 233 59.45 -16.61 -33.11
CA LYS A 233 58.59 -15.45 -33.40
C LYS A 233 58.20 -14.76 -32.10
N ARG A 234 59.01 -13.75 -31.80
CA ARG A 234 58.78 -12.63 -30.90
C ARG A 234 57.28 -12.31 -30.79
N ARG A 235 56.75 -12.40 -29.57
CA ARG A 235 55.56 -11.66 -29.17
C ARG A 235 55.86 -10.17 -29.40
N ARG A 236 55.36 -9.60 -30.50
CA ARG A 236 55.01 -8.18 -30.46
C ARG A 236 53.74 -8.11 -29.63
N ALA A 237 53.88 -7.77 -28.36
CA ALA A 237 52.80 -7.05 -27.70
C ALA A 237 52.60 -5.79 -28.54
N VAL A 238 51.48 -5.72 -29.24
CA VAL A 238 50.96 -4.42 -29.67
C VAL A 238 50.56 -3.74 -28.37
N ALA A 239 51.50 -2.98 -27.80
CA ALA A 239 51.13 -1.85 -26.98
C ALA A 239 50.23 -1.00 -27.87
N ALA A 240 48.99 -0.79 -27.44
CA ALA A 240 48.14 0.21 -28.04
C ALA A 240 48.89 1.54 -27.92
N THR A 241 49.44 2.03 -29.02
CA THR A 241 49.86 3.41 -29.17
C THR A 241 48.57 4.23 -29.13
N SER A 242 48.16 4.65 -27.93
CA SER A 242 47.34 5.84 -27.78
C SER A 242 48.22 7.01 -28.18
N GLN A 243 48.02 7.52 -29.39
CA GLN A 243 48.37 8.90 -29.69
C GLN A 243 47.70 9.78 -28.63
N PRO A 244 48.43 10.71 -27.99
CA PRO A 244 47.82 11.76 -27.21
C PRO A 244 47.25 12.78 -28.19
N ASP A 245 46.06 12.51 -28.72
CA ASP A 245 45.23 13.61 -29.23
C ASP A 245 44.86 14.46 -28.01
N ALA A 246 45.39 15.68 -28.02
CA ALA A 246 45.14 16.80 -27.15
C ALA A 246 44.11 16.53 -26.03
N CYS A 247 44.61 16.28 -24.82
CA CYS A 247 43.81 16.46 -23.62
C CYS A 247 43.16 17.86 -23.68
N PRO A 248 41.82 18.00 -23.65
CA PRO A 248 41.28 19.21 -23.05
C PRO A 248 41.79 19.22 -21.61
N ALA A 249 42.25 20.40 -21.17
CA ALA A 249 42.82 20.64 -19.85
C ALA A 249 42.12 19.78 -18.78
N VAL A 250 42.91 19.02 -18.01
CA VAL A 250 42.43 18.22 -16.89
C VAL A 250 41.60 19.13 -15.99
N ALA A 251 40.28 19.00 -16.08
CA ALA A 251 39.37 19.67 -15.18
C ALA A 251 39.69 19.17 -13.76
N SER A 252 39.87 20.11 -12.84
CA SER A 252 40.05 19.82 -11.42
C SER A 252 38.96 18.84 -10.94
N PRO A 253 39.28 17.88 -10.05
CA PRO A 253 38.30 16.92 -9.56
C PRO A 253 37.06 17.66 -9.01
N PRO A 254 35.84 17.17 -9.28
CA PRO A 254 34.63 17.84 -8.84
C PRO A 254 34.65 17.98 -7.32
N PRO A 255 34.20 19.12 -6.77
CA PRO A 255 34.18 19.30 -5.32
C PRO A 255 33.34 18.19 -4.68
N LYS A 256 33.86 17.57 -3.62
CA LYS A 256 33.10 16.57 -2.86
C LYS A 256 31.91 17.27 -2.21
N ILE A 257 30.71 16.94 -2.67
CA ILE A 257 29.44 17.46 -2.15
C ILE A 257 28.85 16.39 -1.23
N SER A 258 28.44 16.77 -0.01
CA SER A 258 27.77 15.85 0.91
C SER A 258 26.38 15.46 0.39
N ALA A 259 25.77 14.39 0.93
CA ALA A 259 24.41 13.98 0.59
C ALA A 259 23.33 15.08 0.76
N ARG A 260 23.67 16.20 1.42
CA ARG A 260 22.82 17.38 1.61
C ARG A 260 23.23 18.60 0.77
N GLY A 261 24.06 18.42 -0.27
CA GLY A 261 24.39 19.50 -1.21
C GLY A 261 25.47 20.49 -0.76
N ARG A 262 26.20 20.24 0.34
CA ARG A 262 27.23 21.16 0.85
C ARG A 262 28.63 20.82 0.36
N LYS A 263 29.42 21.84 -0.01
CA LYS A 263 30.83 21.72 -0.46
C LYS A 263 31.74 21.34 0.71
N ILE A 264 32.38 20.18 0.66
CA ILE A 264 33.28 19.68 1.71
C ILE A 264 34.69 20.27 1.48
N LYS A 265 35.18 21.08 2.41
CA LYS A 265 36.58 21.55 2.44
C LYS A 265 37.43 20.52 3.17
N THR A 266 38.29 19.80 2.47
CA THR A 266 39.29 18.93 3.11
C THR A 266 40.44 19.78 3.66
N LEU A 267 40.73 19.64 4.96
CA LEU A 267 41.87 20.31 5.61
C LEU A 267 43.19 19.77 5.05
N ALA A 268 44.15 20.65 4.81
CA ALA A 268 45.41 20.37 4.11
C ALA A 268 46.35 19.33 4.77
N ARG A 269 46.00 18.83 5.96
CA ARG A 269 46.87 17.96 6.79
C ARG A 269 46.98 16.51 6.31
N TYR A 270 46.20 16.07 5.33
CA TYR A 270 46.18 14.67 4.85
C TYR A 270 46.61 14.53 3.37
N LYS A 271 47.65 15.26 2.94
CA LYS A 271 48.17 15.19 1.56
C LYS A 271 49.28 14.16 1.31
N TRP A 272 49.74 13.43 2.33
CA TRP A 272 50.82 12.45 2.17
C TRP A 272 50.31 11.05 2.45
N LEU A 273 49.86 10.36 1.40
CA LEU A 273 49.82 8.91 1.26
C LEU A 273 49.44 8.61 -0.19
N LYS A 274 50.45 8.56 -1.04
CA LYS A 274 50.43 7.87 -2.32
C LYS A 274 51.82 7.36 -2.62
#